data_AF-A0A660UVJ5-F1
#
_entry.id   AF-A0A660UVJ5-F1
#
_cell.length_a   1.000
_cell.length_b   1.000
_cell.length_c   1.000
_cell.angle_alpha   90.00
_cell.angle_beta   90.00
_cell.angle_gamma   90.00
#
_symmetry.space_group_name_H-M   'P 1'
#
loop_
_entity.id
_entity.type
_entity.pdbx_description
1 polymer ?
#
loop_
_entity_poly.entity_id
_entity_poly.type
_entity_poly.pdbx_seq_one_letter_code
_entity_poly.pdbx_strand_id
1 'polypeptide(L)'
;AVLLYGRPRLTRDIDITLGIDVDDYTKIESLCRALNLKMLVEDPESFAVDTRVLPTEDTASRIRIDFIFSFMPYERQAIENAKPVQISDFSAKFASCEDIIIHKMIAG
;
A
#
# COMPACT_ATOMS: atom_id res chain seq x y z
N ALA A 1 -8.96 0.30 1.74
CA ALA A 1 -9.82 1.47 2.04
C ALA A 1 -11.26 1.34 1.51
N VAL A 2 -11.50 0.78 0.31
CA VAL A 2 -12.86 0.60 -0.24
C VAL A 2 -13.78 -0.22 0.68
N LEU A 3 -13.25 -1.17 1.45
CA LEU A 3 -14.02 -1.94 2.44
C LEU A 3 -14.60 -1.10 3.58
N LEU A 4 -14.00 0.05 3.89
CA LEU A 4 -14.49 0.96 4.93
C LEU A 4 -15.73 1.74 4.45
N TYR A 5 -15.73 2.16 3.19
CA TYR A 5 -16.75 3.06 2.64
C TYR A 5 -17.79 2.37 1.74
N GLY A 6 -17.52 1.12 1.33
CA GLY A 6 -18.38 0.31 0.47
C GLY A 6 -19.01 -0.88 1.18
N ARG A 7 -19.57 -1.82 0.40
CA ARG A 7 -20.04 -3.10 0.96
C ARG A 7 -18.85 -4.01 1.26
N PRO A 8 -18.76 -4.61 2.47
CA PRO A 8 -17.71 -5.56 2.80
C PRO A 8 -17.68 -6.72 1.80
N ARG A 9 -16.50 -6.96 1.23
CA ARG A 9 -16.17 -8.13 0.43
C ARG A 9 -14.83 -8.66 0.94
N LEU A 10 -14.59 -9.96 0.81
CA LEU A 10 -13.26 -10.48 1.07
C LEU A 10 -12.36 -10.04 -0.09
N THR A 11 -11.47 -9.09 0.15
CA THR A 11 -10.33 -8.80 -0.71
C THR A 11 -9.13 -9.55 -0.15
N ARG A 12 -8.28 -10.11 -1.03
CA ARG A 12 -7.08 -10.86 -0.62
C ARG A 12 -5.82 -10.01 -0.76
N ASP A 13 -6.01 -8.71 -0.88
CA ASP A 13 -5.06 -7.70 -1.24
C ASP A 13 -5.20 -6.50 -0.29
N ILE A 14 -4.04 -6.00 0.15
CA ILE A 14 -3.87 -4.80 0.97
C ILE A 14 -2.96 -3.84 0.20
N ASP A 15 -3.48 -2.67 -0.14
CA ASP A 15 -2.68 -1.59 -0.71
C ASP A 15 -2.17 -0.67 0.42
N ILE A 16 -0.86 -0.44 0.47
CA ILE A 16 -0.23 0.48 1.41
C ILE A 16 0.52 1.57 0.63
N THR A 17 -0.06 2.78 0.60
CA THR A 17 0.63 3.95 0.06
C THR A 17 1.62 4.51 1.08
N LEU A 18 2.87 4.63 0.66
CA LEU A 18 4.00 5.05 1.48
C LEU A 18 4.34 6.52 1.20
N GLY A 19 4.54 7.32 2.25
CA GLY A 19 4.99 8.72 2.13
C GLY A 19 6.49 8.87 1.84
N ILE A 20 7.09 7.89 1.19
CA ILE A 20 8.51 7.84 0.82
C ILE A 20 8.67 7.45 -0.65
N ASP A 21 9.79 7.83 -1.24
CA ASP A 21 10.13 7.55 -2.63
C ASP A 21 10.83 6.19 -2.76
N VAL A 22 11.00 5.69 -3.99
CA VAL A 22 11.75 4.45 -4.28
C VAL A 22 13.23 4.57 -3.91
N ASP A 23 13.76 5.78 -3.77
CA ASP A 23 15.10 6.01 -3.21
C ASP A 23 15.26 5.40 -1.79
N ASP A 24 14.15 5.21 -1.07
CA ASP A 24 14.09 4.56 0.24
C ASP A 24 13.77 3.04 0.16
N TYR A 25 13.82 2.43 -1.03
CA TYR A 25 13.46 1.02 -1.28
C TYR A 25 14.08 0.04 -0.28
N THR A 26 15.38 0.18 0.01
CA THR A 26 16.11 -0.73 0.92
C THR A 26 15.48 -0.79 2.33
N LYS A 27 14.85 0.30 2.79
CA LYS A 27 14.14 0.31 4.08
C LYS A 27 12.91 -0.59 4.04
N ILE A 28 12.13 -0.51 2.96
CA ILE A 28 10.92 -1.33 2.77
C ILE A 28 11.30 -2.78 2.50
N GLU A 29 12.35 -3.04 1.74
CA GLU A 29 12.86 -4.39 1.53
C GLU A 29 13.26 -5.05 2.85
N SER A 30 14.02 -4.33 3.69
CA SER A 30 14.43 -4.81 5.00
C SER A 30 13.23 -5.11 5.91
N LEU A 31 12.20 -4.26 5.87
CA LEU A 31 10.94 -4.49 6.57
C LEU A 31 10.22 -5.75 6.06
N CYS A 32 10.12 -5.93 4.75
CA CYS A 32 9.51 -7.13 4.15
C CYS A 32 10.21 -8.40 4.61
N ARG A 33 11.55 -8.41 4.60
CA ARG A 33 12.36 -9.54 5.10
C ARG A 33 12.13 -9.80 6.59
N ALA A 34 12.10 -8.76 7.42
CA ALA A 34 11.84 -8.90 8.85
C ALA A 34 10.44 -9.45 9.16
N LEU A 35 9.45 -9.12 8.32
CA LEU A 35 8.08 -9.61 8.40
C LEU A 35 7.85 -10.94 7.68
N ASN A 36 8.89 -11.55 7.09
CA ASN A 36 8.81 -12.75 6.25
C ASN A 36 7.83 -12.63 5.07
N LEU A 37 7.67 -11.42 4.53
CA LEU A 37 6.90 -11.19 3.32
C LEU A 37 7.70 -11.63 2.10
N LYS A 38 7.06 -12.41 1.24
CA LYS A 38 7.65 -12.87 -0.02
C LYS A 38 7.45 -11.79 -1.09
N MET A 39 8.54 -11.25 -1.62
CA MET A 39 8.48 -10.41 -2.83
C MET A 39 8.09 -11.26 -4.05
N LEU A 40 7.16 -10.77 -4.85
CA LEU A 40 6.49 -11.57 -5.88
C LEU A 40 7.09 -11.44 -7.29
N VAL A 41 8.13 -10.64 -7.43
CA VAL A 41 8.83 -10.36 -8.69
C VAL A 41 10.28 -10.81 -8.62
N GLU A 42 10.88 -11.10 -9.77
CA GLU A 42 12.25 -11.64 -9.85
C GLU A 42 13.32 -10.61 -9.47
N ASP A 43 13.16 -9.37 -9.94
CA ASP A 43 14.01 -8.22 -9.59
C ASP A 43 13.15 -7.12 -8.94
N PRO A 44 12.95 -7.18 -7.60
CA PRO A 44 11.99 -6.30 -6.94
C PRO A 44 12.40 -4.84 -6.88
N GLU A 45 13.70 -4.54 -6.88
CA GLU A 45 14.20 -3.16 -6.87
C GLU A 45 13.92 -2.49 -8.22
N SER A 46 14.37 -3.10 -9.32
CA SER A 46 14.10 -2.57 -10.66
C SER A 46 12.60 -2.44 -10.92
N PHE A 47 11.81 -3.44 -10.51
CA PHE A 47 10.35 -3.38 -10.64
C PHE A 47 9.74 -2.23 -9.84
N ALA A 48 10.19 -1.98 -8.61
CA ALA A 48 9.71 -0.87 -7.80
C ALA A 48 10.12 0.49 -8.39
N VAL A 49 11.31 0.60 -8.99
CA VAL A 49 11.76 1.83 -9.68
C VAL A 49 10.87 2.13 -10.88
N ASP A 50 10.57 1.13 -11.68
CA ASP A 50 9.79 1.28 -12.92
C ASP A 50 8.31 1.52 -12.65
N THR A 51 7.73 0.82 -11.67
CA THR A 51 6.28 0.79 -11.45
C THR A 51 5.81 1.57 -10.23
N ARG A 52 6.73 1.97 -9.35
CA ARG A 52 6.44 2.54 -8.03
C ARG A 52 5.68 1.61 -7.10
N VAL A 53 5.71 0.30 -7.37
CA VAL A 53 5.03 -0.71 -6.55
C VAL A 53 6.00 -1.83 -6.19
N LEU A 54 5.99 -2.26 -4.93
CA LEU A 54 6.63 -3.49 -4.48
C LEU A 54 5.55 -4.51 -4.07
N PRO A 55 5.22 -5.48 -4.94
CA PRO A 55 4.22 -6.50 -4.64
C PRO A 55 4.80 -7.59 -3.76
N THR A 56 4.10 -7.89 -2.66
CA THR A 56 4.50 -8.90 -1.69
C THR A 56 3.34 -9.80 -1.30
N GLU A 57 3.64 -10.94 -0.67
CA GLU A 57 2.66 -11.87 -0.10
C GLU A 57 3.12 -12.34 1.27
N ASP A 58 2.21 -12.32 2.25
CA ASP A 58 2.37 -13.15 3.43
C ASP A 58 2.02 -14.61 3.08
N THR A 59 3.03 -15.46 3.07
CA THR A 59 2.88 -16.86 2.65
C THR A 59 1.97 -17.69 3.57
N ALA A 60 1.82 -17.29 4.84
CA ALA A 60 0.98 -18.00 5.81
C ALA A 60 -0.51 -17.74 5.56
N SER A 61 -0.90 -16.47 5.42
CA SER A 61 -2.30 -16.08 5.18
C SER A 61 -2.69 -16.06 3.69
N ARG A 62 -1.71 -16.07 2.78
CA ARG A 62 -1.88 -15.83 1.33
C ARG A 62 -2.48 -14.46 1.00
N ILE A 63 -2.30 -13.50 1.90
CA ILE A 63 -2.70 -12.12 1.68
C ILE A 63 -1.59 -11.41 0.90
N ARG A 64 -1.97 -10.80 -0.22
CA ARG A 64 -1.11 -9.91 -0.98
C ARG A 64 -1.04 -8.54 -0.33
N ILE A 65 0.14 -7.96 -0.32
CA ILE A 65 0.39 -6.62 0.19
C ILE A 65 1.20 -5.89 -0.87
N ASP A 66 0.61 -4.87 -1.47
CA ASP A 66 1.27 -4.04 -2.47
C ASP A 66 1.70 -2.72 -1.80
N PHE A 67 3.02 -2.53 -1.68
CA PHE A 67 3.59 -1.28 -1.17
C PHE A 67 3.75 -0.30 -2.32
N ILE A 68 3.09 0.85 -2.24
CA ILE A 68 3.03 1.85 -3.31
C ILE A 68 3.86 3.06 -2.86
N PHE A 69 4.93 3.38 -3.57
CA PHE A 69 5.78 4.52 -3.29
C PHE A 69 5.13 5.81 -3.82
N SER A 70 4.72 6.70 -2.91
CA SER A 70 4.14 7.98 -3.29
C SER A 70 5.20 8.93 -3.85
N PHE A 71 4.94 9.48 -5.03
CA PHE A 71 5.81 10.47 -5.66
C PHE A 71 5.06 11.74 -6.06
N MET A 72 3.74 11.65 -6.31
CA MET A 72 2.95 12.79 -6.77
C MET A 72 2.52 13.70 -5.61
N PRO A 73 2.42 15.02 -5.83
CA PRO A 73 1.91 15.96 -4.83
C PRO A 73 0.52 15.56 -4.29
N TYR A 74 -0.33 15.02 -5.16
CA TYR A 74 -1.65 14.53 -4.78
C TYR A 74 -1.59 13.36 -3.78
N GLU A 75 -0.75 12.36 -4.02
CA GLU A 75 -0.65 11.18 -3.15
C GLU A 75 -0.14 11.57 -1.76
N ARG A 76 0.80 12.52 -1.68
CA ARG A 76 1.24 13.11 -0.40
C ARG A 76 0.09 13.79 0.33
N GLN A 77 -0.72 14.58 -0.38
CA GLN A 77 -1.91 15.20 0.20
C GLN A 77 -2.94 14.16 0.69
N ALA A 78 -3.13 13.07 -0.05
CA ALA A 78 -4.03 11.98 0.34
C ALA A 78 -3.54 11.29 1.63
N ILE A 79 -2.22 11.10 1.79
CA ILE A 79 -1.62 10.57 3.02
C ILE A 79 -1.84 11.52 4.20
N GLU A 80 -1.69 12.83 4.00
CA GLU A 80 -1.95 13.85 5.03
C GLU A 80 -3.43 13.88 5.44
N ASN A 81 -4.33 13.72 4.47
CA ASN A 81 -5.78 13.71 4.69
C ASN A 81 -6.28 12.40 5.32
N ALA A 82 -5.47 11.34 5.30
CA ALA A 82 -5.86 10.02 5.75
C ALA A 82 -6.35 10.04 7.21
N LYS A 83 -7.47 9.37 7.44
CA LYS A 83 -8.16 9.38 8.74
C LYS A 83 -7.79 8.12 9.53
N PRO A 84 -7.48 8.25 10.83
CA PRO A 84 -7.28 7.09 11.68
C PRO A 84 -8.62 6.35 11.85
N VAL A 85 -8.56 5.04 11.75
CA VAL A 85 -9.70 4.13 11.96
C VAL A 85 -9.24 3.04 12.91
N GLN A 86 -10.00 2.83 13.98
CA GLN A 86 -9.75 1.77 14.93
C GLN A 86 -10.20 0.43 14.33
N ILE A 87 -9.27 -0.52 14.24
CA ILE A 87 -9.54 -1.91 13.87
C ILE A 87 -9.11 -2.76 15.04
N SER A 88 -10.08 -3.34 15.75
CA SER A 88 -9.83 -4.06 17.00
C SER A 88 -8.99 -3.22 17.97
N ASP A 89 -7.78 -3.65 18.30
CA ASP A 89 -6.83 -3.03 19.22
C ASP A 89 -5.78 -2.15 18.54
N PHE A 90 -5.79 -2.02 17.21
CA PHE A 90 -4.85 -1.16 16.47
C PHE A 90 -5.56 -0.02 15.71
N SER A 91 -4.83 1.08 15.51
CA SER A 91 -5.30 2.22 14.71
C SER A 91 -4.52 2.26 13.40
N ALA A 92 -5.23 2.29 12.27
CA ALA A 92 -4.64 2.40 10.95
C ALA A 92 -5.21 3.62 10.22
N LYS A 93 -4.36 4.30 9.44
CA LYS A 93 -4.79 5.42 8.59
C LYS A 93 -5.40 4.89 7.30
N PHE A 94 -6.60 5.35 6.99
CA PHE A 94 -7.30 5.05 5.75
C PHE A 94 -7.45 6.33 4.91
N ALA A 95 -7.25 6.21 3.60
CA ALA A 95 -7.56 7.27 2.65
C ALA A 95 -9.03 7.68 2.77
N SER A 96 -9.31 8.97 2.57
CA SER A 96 -10.69 9.48 2.54
C SER A 96 -11.48 8.88 1.38
N CYS A 97 -12.81 8.98 1.41
CA CYS A 97 -13.65 8.47 0.33
C CYS A 97 -13.34 9.18 -1.00
N GLU A 98 -13.16 10.50 -0.92
CA GLU A 98 -12.78 11.38 -2.02
C GLU A 98 -11.42 10.97 -2.61
N ASP A 99 -10.44 10.71 -1.75
CA ASP A 99 -9.11 10.30 -2.19
C ASP A 99 -9.12 8.90 -2.82
N ILE A 100 -9.97 7.99 -2.36
CA ILE A 100 -10.14 6.67 -2.99
C ILE A 100 -10.67 6.80 -4.42
N ILE A 101 -11.64 7.70 -4.64
CA ILE A 101 -12.20 7.95 -5.97
C ILE A 101 -11.11 8.48 -6.90
N ILE A 102 -10.34 9.47 -6.45
CA ILE A 102 -9.25 10.06 -7.25
C ILE A 102 -8.17 9.00 -7.53
N HIS A 103 -7.77 8.19 -6.55
CA HIS A 103 -6.84 7.06 -6.77
C HIS A 103 -7.33 6.10 -7.85
N LYS A 104 -8.63 5.76 -7.84
CA LYS A 104 -9.21 4.88 -8.87
C LYS A 104 -9.30 5.53 -10.23
N MET A 105 -9.52 6.85 -10.30
CA MET A 105 -9.48 7.60 -11.57
C MET A 105 -8.08 7.69 -12.17
N ILE A 106 -7.06 7.85 -11.32
CA ILE A 106 -5.66 7.90 -11.76
C ILE A 106 -5.17 6.52 -12.21
N ALA A 107 -5.59 5.45 -11.51
CA ALA A 107 -5.17 4.09 -11.81
C ALA A 107 -5.67 3.55 -13.17
N GLY A 108 -6.79 4.10 -13.70
CA GLY A 108 -7.38 3.68 -14.98
C GLY A 108 -8.23 2.41 -14.88
#